data_AF-A0AAU0NJX0-F1
#
_entry.id   AF-A0AAU0NJX0-F1
#
_cell.length_a   1.000
_cell.length_b   1.000
_cell.length_c   1.000
_cell.angle_alpha   90.00
_cell.angle_beta   90.00
_cell.angle_gamma   90.00
#
_symmetry.space_group_name_H-M   'P 1'
#
loop_
_entity.id
_entity.type
_entity.pdbx_description
1 polymer ?
#
loop_
_entity_poly.entity_id
_entity_poly.type
_entity_poly.pdbx_seq_one_letter_code
_entity_poly.pdbx_strand_id
1 'polypeptide(L)'
;MLRKELQPPKINNELVEELKKLIGEISNLSEQYYEEYYEKNEKTILNDKIDELNSKVHKKYEPIDFQNYMGAMSLEEFAKEISLPNPPVVSDITVEETAKIIEMIIELKSPDGIEEVENYICYYIELLEKSIHHNNISDLIYWYDVEEYGHEPSAREIAEKAFETREIRNL
;
A
#
# COMPACT_ATOMS: atom_id res chain seq x y z
N MET A 1 15.49 -15.66 -0.64
CA MET A 1 16.01 -14.32 -0.30
C MET A 1 15.83 -13.35 -1.47
N LEU A 2 15.19 -12.21 -1.19
CA LEU A 2 15.08 -11.04 -2.08
C LEU A 2 16.36 -10.20 -1.99
N ARG A 3 16.73 -9.47 -3.06
CA ARG A 3 17.84 -8.51 -2.98
C ARG A 3 17.48 -7.32 -2.09
N LYS A 4 18.50 -6.58 -1.64
CA LYS A 4 18.37 -5.52 -0.63
C LYS A 4 17.27 -4.49 -0.92
N GLU A 5 17.10 -4.09 -2.18
CA GLU A 5 16.10 -3.08 -2.59
C GLU A 5 14.65 -3.59 -2.50
N LEU A 6 14.46 -4.90 -2.54
CA LEU A 6 13.17 -5.58 -2.45
C LEU A 6 12.87 -6.09 -1.04
N GLN A 7 13.80 -5.92 -0.10
CA GLN A 7 13.54 -6.20 1.32
C GLN A 7 12.64 -5.10 1.88
N PRO A 8 11.72 -5.44 2.80
CA PRO A 8 10.82 -4.44 3.33
C PRO A 8 11.60 -3.46 4.22
N PRO A 9 11.20 -2.18 4.22
CA PRO A 9 11.78 -1.21 5.12
C PRO A 9 11.40 -1.54 6.57
N LYS A 10 12.23 -1.11 7.52
CA LYS A 10 11.88 -1.25 8.94
C LYS A 10 10.79 -0.26 9.31
N ILE A 11 9.71 -0.73 9.94
CA ILE A 11 8.67 0.12 10.51
C ILE A 11 9.24 0.99 11.64
N ASN A 12 8.96 2.29 11.58
CA ASN A 12 9.33 3.24 12.61
C ASN A 12 8.21 3.37 13.65
N ASN A 13 8.30 2.61 14.74
CA ASN A 13 7.27 2.59 15.79
C ASN A 13 7.03 3.95 16.45
N GLU A 14 8.03 4.84 16.52
CA GLU A 14 7.82 6.20 17.05
C GLU A 14 6.90 7.01 16.12
N LEU A 15 7.13 6.91 14.82
CA LEU A 15 6.27 7.53 13.80
C LEU A 15 4.87 6.91 13.82
N VAL A 16 4.76 5.58 13.95
CA VAL A 16 3.46 4.90 14.06
C VAL A 16 2.65 5.45 15.23
N GLU A 17 3.25 5.61 16.41
CA GLU A 17 2.55 6.18 17.58
C GLU A 17 2.15 7.66 17.39
N GLU A 18 2.97 8.46 16.71
CA GLU A 18 2.56 9.82 16.31
C GLU A 18 1.37 9.81 15.35
N LEU A 19 1.42 8.96 14.33
CA LEU A 19 0.38 8.85 13.31
C LEU A 19 -0.94 8.35 13.90
N LYS A 20 -0.92 7.38 14.82
CA LYS A 20 -2.13 6.90 15.51
C LYS A 20 -2.87 8.03 16.21
N LYS A 21 -2.15 8.91 16.89
CA LYS A 21 -2.74 10.08 17.55
C LYS A 21 -3.34 11.04 16.55
N LEU A 22 -2.60 11.38 15.49
CA LEU A 22 -3.07 12.29 14.44
C LEU A 22 -4.30 11.76 13.71
N ILE A 23 -4.29 10.48 13.33
CA ILE A 23 -5.44 9.82 12.68
C ILE A 23 -6.65 9.86 13.61
N GLY A 24 -6.49 9.55 14.90
CA GLY A 24 -7.58 9.63 15.86
C GLY A 24 -8.15 11.04 16.02
N GLU A 25 -7.30 12.07 16.05
CA GLU A 25 -7.72 13.47 16.05
C GLU A 25 -8.47 13.84 14.77
N ILE A 26 -7.93 13.47 13.60
CA ILE A 26 -8.52 13.72 12.29
C ILE A 26 -9.90 13.07 12.19
N SER A 27 -10.07 11.81 12.59
CA SER A 27 -11.36 11.12 12.52
C SER A 27 -12.43 11.83 13.34
N ASN A 28 -12.11 12.26 14.57
CA ASN A 28 -13.04 13.01 15.42
C ASN A 28 -13.38 14.39 14.82
N LEU A 29 -12.37 15.10 14.31
CA LEU A 29 -12.55 16.41 13.68
C LEU A 29 -13.33 16.34 12.37
N SER A 30 -13.21 15.25 11.62
CA SER A 30 -13.92 15.03 10.36
C SER A 30 -15.42 14.92 10.56
N GLU A 31 -15.86 14.30 11.65
CA GLU A 31 -17.28 14.28 12.04
C GLU A 31 -17.74 15.67 12.49
N GLN A 32 -16.93 16.35 13.32
CA GLN A 32 -17.28 17.65 13.88
C GLN A 32 -17.38 18.76 12.82
N TYR A 33 -16.48 18.78 11.84
CA TYR A 33 -16.34 19.84 10.84
C TYR A 33 -16.81 19.42 9.44
N TYR A 34 -17.67 18.41 9.35
CA TYR A 34 -18.13 17.87 8.07
C TYR A 34 -18.74 18.97 7.16
N GLU A 35 -19.67 19.78 7.71
CA GLU A 35 -20.35 20.82 6.94
C GLU A 35 -19.38 21.92 6.49
N GLU A 36 -18.54 22.42 7.40
CA GLU A 36 -17.54 23.44 7.09
C GLU A 36 -16.57 22.96 6.01
N TYR A 37 -16.06 21.74 6.14
CA TYR A 37 -15.04 21.20 5.24
C TYR A 37 -15.64 20.82 3.87
N TYR A 38 -16.72 20.03 3.84
CA TYR A 38 -17.25 19.46 2.60
C TYR A 38 -18.29 20.31 1.90
N GLU A 39 -19.12 21.05 2.64
CA GLU A 39 -20.24 21.80 2.03
C GLU A 39 -19.88 23.28 1.83
N LYS A 40 -19.15 23.87 2.79
CA LYS A 40 -18.81 25.31 2.78
C LYS A 40 -17.40 25.60 2.26
N ASN A 41 -16.53 24.59 2.17
CA ASN A 41 -15.13 24.73 1.80
C ASN A 41 -14.39 25.78 2.67
N GLU A 42 -14.70 25.77 3.97
CA GLU A 42 -14.10 26.63 4.98
C GLU A 42 -12.90 25.95 5.62
N LYS A 43 -11.82 26.72 5.83
CA LYS A 43 -10.63 26.21 6.50
C LYS A 43 -10.89 26.10 8.00
N THR A 44 -10.66 24.91 8.56
CA THR A 44 -10.78 24.61 9.99
C THR A 44 -9.50 23.99 10.54
N ILE A 45 -9.49 23.64 11.83
CA ILE A 45 -8.40 22.88 12.45
C ILE A 45 -8.20 21.49 11.81
N LEU A 46 -9.23 20.93 11.16
CA LEU A 46 -9.12 19.68 10.42
C LEU A 46 -8.09 19.80 9.29
N ASN A 47 -8.09 20.91 8.55
CA ASN A 47 -7.12 21.14 7.47
C ASN A 47 -5.69 21.14 8.00
N ASP A 48 -5.44 21.83 9.13
CA ASP A 48 -4.11 21.91 9.71
C ASP A 48 -3.61 20.53 10.19
N LYS A 49 -4.51 19.67 10.67
CA LYS A 49 -4.19 18.29 11.08
C LYS A 49 -3.92 17.36 9.89
N ILE A 50 -4.67 17.52 8.81
CA ILE A 50 -4.42 16.82 7.56
C ILE A 50 -3.06 17.24 6.98
N ASP A 51 -2.75 18.53 6.97
CA ASP A 51 -1.45 19.06 6.53
C ASP A 51 -0.29 18.51 7.39
N GLU A 52 -0.49 18.45 8.71
CA GLU A 52 0.48 17.86 9.64
C GLU A 52 0.76 16.39 9.31
N LEU A 53 -0.29 15.56 9.14
CA LEU A 53 -0.14 14.16 8.76
C LEU A 53 0.53 14.02 7.38
N ASN A 54 0.04 14.74 6.38
CA ASN A 54 0.54 14.71 5.00
C ASN A 54 1.96 15.26 4.83
N SER A 55 2.55 15.86 5.87
CA SER A 55 3.96 16.25 5.92
C SER A 55 4.88 15.12 6.40
N LYS A 56 4.31 14.10 7.07
CA LYS A 56 5.02 12.97 7.68
C LYS A 56 4.99 11.70 6.83
N VAL A 57 4.05 11.61 5.89
CA VAL A 57 3.81 10.42 5.06
C VAL A 57 4.06 10.71 3.58
N HIS A 58 4.21 9.66 2.77
CA HIS A 58 4.54 9.78 1.36
C HIS A 58 3.33 10.05 0.44
N LYS A 59 2.13 9.61 0.83
CA LYS A 59 0.88 9.81 0.10
C LYS A 59 0.12 11.01 0.68
N LYS A 60 -0.72 11.63 -0.14
CA LYS A 60 -1.66 12.64 0.34
C LYS A 60 -2.96 11.96 0.71
N TYR A 61 -3.47 12.31 1.88
CA TYR A 61 -4.73 11.85 2.43
C TYR A 61 -5.67 13.03 2.63
N GLU A 62 -6.96 12.76 2.44
CA GLU A 62 -8.06 13.65 2.74
C GLU A 62 -8.92 13.08 3.88
N PRO A 63 -9.74 13.88 4.56
CA PRO A 63 -10.55 13.41 5.69
C PRO A 63 -11.42 12.17 5.38
N ILE A 64 -11.90 12.04 4.13
CA ILE A 64 -12.72 10.90 3.68
C ILE A 64 -11.96 9.58 3.70
N ASP A 65 -10.64 9.61 3.48
CA ASP A 65 -9.81 8.41 3.44
C ASP A 65 -9.83 7.72 4.80
N PHE A 66 -9.74 8.49 5.89
CA PHE A 66 -9.75 7.97 7.26
C PHE A 66 -11.07 7.29 7.63
N GLN A 67 -12.20 7.75 7.08
CA GLN A 67 -13.50 7.11 7.28
C GLN A 67 -13.54 5.72 6.62
N ASN A 68 -12.97 5.60 5.41
CA ASN A 68 -12.89 4.32 4.69
C ASN A 68 -12.00 3.31 5.43
N TYR A 69 -10.89 3.76 6.03
CA TYR A 69 -9.98 2.88 6.77
C TYR A 69 -10.54 2.37 8.09
N MET A 70 -11.30 3.19 8.83
CA MET A 70 -11.87 2.78 10.12
C MET A 70 -12.84 1.59 10.03
N GLY A 71 -13.41 1.31 8.84
CA GLY A 71 -14.24 0.13 8.60
C GLY A 71 -13.49 -1.09 8.06
N ALA A 72 -12.26 -0.92 7.58
CA ALA A 72 -11.51 -1.95 6.85
C ALA A 72 -10.38 -2.58 7.65
N MET A 73 -9.72 -1.81 8.53
CA MET A 73 -8.57 -2.26 9.33
C MET A 73 -8.47 -1.51 10.67
N SER A 74 -7.61 -2.00 11.55
CA SER A 74 -7.31 -1.31 12.82
C SER A 74 -6.49 -0.04 12.60
N LEU A 75 -6.57 0.86 13.57
CA LEU A 75 -5.76 2.09 13.62
C LEU A 75 -4.25 1.80 13.61
N GLU A 76 -3.82 0.70 14.25
CA GLU A 76 -2.41 0.28 14.28
C GLU A 76 -1.95 -0.15 12.88
N GLU A 77 -2.70 -1.02 12.22
CA GLU A 77 -2.38 -1.50 10.86
C GLU A 77 -2.31 -0.34 9.88
N PHE A 78 -3.29 0.58 9.93
CA PHE A 78 -3.30 1.74 9.05
C PHE A 78 -2.12 2.68 9.32
N ALA A 79 -1.80 2.96 10.59
CA ALA A 79 -0.65 3.79 10.94
C ALA A 79 0.67 3.15 10.50
N LYS A 80 0.82 1.82 10.62
CA LYS A 80 1.97 1.09 10.09
C LYS A 80 2.07 1.24 8.58
N GLU A 81 0.98 1.02 7.85
CA GLU A 81 0.94 1.12 6.38
C GLU A 81 1.39 2.50 5.90
N ILE A 82 0.80 3.58 6.41
CA ILE A 82 1.10 4.93 5.92
C ILE A 82 2.46 5.46 6.41
N SER A 83 3.03 4.84 7.45
CA SER A 83 4.39 5.14 7.94
C SER A 83 5.49 4.64 7.00
N LEU A 84 5.16 3.70 6.09
CA LEU A 84 6.12 3.16 5.15
C LEU A 84 6.56 4.23 4.14
N PRO A 85 7.84 4.21 3.73
CA PRO A 85 8.34 5.12 2.71
C PRO A 85 7.73 4.78 1.34
N ASN A 86 7.84 5.73 0.42
CA ASN A 86 7.55 5.50 -0.98
C ASN A 86 8.36 4.29 -1.52
N PRO A 87 7.71 3.23 -2.03
CA PRO A 87 8.43 2.08 -2.56
C PRO A 87 9.38 2.48 -3.70
N PRO A 88 10.59 1.89 -3.77
CA PRO A 88 11.53 2.16 -4.85
C PRO A 88 11.00 1.63 -6.19
N VAL A 89 11.53 2.20 -7.29
CA VAL A 89 11.36 1.64 -8.63
C VAL A 89 12.57 0.77 -8.93
N VAL A 90 12.35 -0.51 -9.20
CA VAL A 90 13.42 -1.47 -9.51
C VAL A 90 13.29 -1.86 -10.99
N SER A 91 13.94 -1.11 -11.87
CA SER A 91 13.75 -1.21 -13.33
C SER A 91 14.19 -2.54 -13.94
N ASP A 92 15.02 -3.30 -13.25
CA ASP A 92 15.53 -4.61 -13.66
C ASP A 92 14.94 -5.75 -12.81
N ILE A 93 13.79 -5.53 -12.17
CA ILE A 93 13.08 -6.57 -11.42
C ILE A 93 12.81 -7.78 -12.31
N THR A 94 13.09 -8.98 -11.81
CA THR A 94 12.91 -10.22 -12.59
C THR A 94 11.59 -10.91 -12.25
N VAL A 95 11.13 -11.79 -13.15
CA VAL A 95 9.97 -12.66 -12.91
C VAL A 95 10.14 -13.46 -11.61
N GLU A 96 11.33 -13.98 -11.33
CA GLU A 96 11.62 -14.74 -10.11
C GLU A 96 11.55 -13.89 -8.83
N GLU A 97 11.95 -12.62 -8.90
CA GLU A 97 11.83 -11.69 -7.78
C GLU A 97 10.38 -11.30 -7.53
N THR A 98 9.64 -10.99 -8.60
CA THR A 98 8.20 -10.72 -8.54
C THR A 98 7.42 -11.91 -8.01
N ALA A 99 7.71 -13.13 -8.48
CA ALA A 99 7.05 -14.35 -8.01
C ALA A 99 7.25 -14.57 -6.51
N LYS A 100 8.45 -14.29 -5.97
CA LYS A 100 8.69 -14.38 -4.52
C LYS A 100 7.88 -13.36 -3.73
N ILE A 101 7.74 -12.13 -4.23
CA ILE A 101 6.93 -11.10 -3.57
C ILE A 101 5.44 -11.50 -3.60
N ILE A 102 4.95 -12.00 -4.75
CA ILE A 102 3.57 -12.49 -4.88
C ILE A 102 3.32 -13.68 -3.94
N GLU A 103 4.26 -14.63 -3.87
CA GLU A 103 4.18 -15.77 -2.95
C GLU A 103 4.10 -15.29 -1.50
N MET A 104 4.91 -14.29 -1.11
CA MET A 104 4.83 -13.68 0.23
C MET A 104 3.45 -13.07 0.52
N ILE A 105 2.85 -12.39 -0.46
CA ILE A 105 1.52 -11.77 -0.33
C ILE A 105 0.44 -12.85 -0.18
N ILE A 106 0.46 -13.90 -1.01
CA ILE A 106 -0.55 -14.97 -1.00
C ILE A 106 -0.45 -15.82 0.26
N GLU A 107 0.76 -16.22 0.64
CA GLU A 107 0.98 -17.13 1.77
C GLU A 107 0.98 -16.41 3.13
N LEU A 108 1.03 -15.06 3.12
CA LEU A 108 1.27 -14.22 4.29
C LEU A 108 2.49 -14.68 5.10
N LYS A 109 3.51 -15.21 4.39
CA LYS A 109 4.72 -15.77 4.97
C LYS A 109 5.93 -15.14 4.32
N SER A 110 6.89 -14.77 5.14
CA SER A 110 8.19 -14.35 4.65
C SER A 110 9.16 -15.53 4.61
N PRO A 111 9.95 -15.69 3.53
CA PRO A 111 11.03 -16.66 3.51
C PRO A 111 12.16 -16.32 4.51
N ASP A 112 12.26 -15.06 4.99
CA ASP A 112 13.39 -14.59 5.81
C ASP A 112 12.98 -13.45 6.77
N GLY A 113 12.71 -13.73 8.06
CA GLY A 113 12.77 -12.74 9.16
C GLY A 113 11.87 -11.49 9.11
N ILE A 114 10.95 -11.41 8.14
CA ILE A 114 9.95 -10.32 8.06
C ILE A 114 8.74 -10.80 8.86
N GLU A 115 8.64 -10.29 10.09
CA GLU A 115 7.45 -10.44 10.92
C GLU A 115 6.33 -9.56 10.33
N GLU A 116 5.09 -10.05 10.39
CA GLU A 116 3.88 -9.30 10.00
C GLU A 116 3.88 -8.83 8.53
N VAL A 117 4.01 -9.78 7.57
CA VAL A 117 3.96 -9.52 6.12
C VAL A 117 2.72 -8.73 5.70
N GLU A 118 1.60 -8.93 6.41
CA GLU A 118 0.35 -8.18 6.23
C GLU A 118 0.53 -6.66 6.19
N ASN A 119 1.45 -6.11 7.00
CA ASN A 119 1.72 -4.67 7.03
C ASN A 119 2.38 -4.14 5.74
N TYR A 120 2.95 -5.02 4.91
CA TYR A 120 3.73 -4.65 3.73
C TYR A 120 3.00 -4.96 2.41
N ILE A 121 1.77 -5.50 2.46
CA ILE A 121 1.03 -5.89 1.25
C ILE A 121 0.87 -4.71 0.30
N CYS A 122 0.31 -3.60 0.78
CA CYS A 122 0.11 -2.38 -0.01
C CYS A 122 1.44 -1.82 -0.54
N TYR A 123 2.50 -1.87 0.28
CA TYR A 123 3.86 -1.45 -0.12
C TYR A 123 4.40 -2.30 -1.28
N TYR A 124 4.26 -3.62 -1.21
CA TYR A 124 4.75 -4.53 -2.25
C TYR A 124 3.94 -4.46 -3.53
N ILE A 125 2.62 -4.32 -3.45
CA ILE A 125 1.77 -4.11 -4.63
C ILE A 125 2.24 -2.85 -5.37
N GLU A 126 2.38 -1.73 -4.66
CA GLU A 126 2.82 -0.47 -5.27
C GLU A 126 4.27 -0.55 -5.80
N LEU A 127 5.16 -1.29 -5.13
CA LEU A 127 6.51 -1.59 -5.63
C LEU A 127 6.45 -2.31 -6.98
N LEU A 128 5.62 -3.36 -7.08
CA LEU A 128 5.49 -4.17 -8.29
C LEU A 128 4.85 -3.37 -9.43
N GLU A 129 3.79 -2.60 -9.17
CA GLU A 129 3.14 -1.74 -10.17
C GLU A 129 4.11 -0.73 -10.76
N LYS A 130 4.92 -0.08 -9.92
CA LYS A 130 5.95 0.88 -10.37
C LYS A 130 7.07 0.22 -11.15
N SER A 131 7.54 -0.94 -10.69
CA SER A 131 8.75 -1.59 -11.23
C SER A 131 8.47 -2.36 -12.51
N ILE A 132 7.27 -2.94 -12.65
CA ILE A 132 6.83 -3.66 -13.85
C ILE A 132 6.14 -2.73 -14.84
N HIS A 133 5.64 -1.57 -14.39
CA HIS A 133 4.73 -0.69 -15.12
C HIS A 133 3.41 -1.38 -15.46
N HIS A 134 2.76 -1.91 -14.43
CA HIS A 134 1.46 -2.58 -14.55
C HIS A 134 0.42 -1.83 -13.74
N ASN A 135 -0.71 -1.45 -14.34
CA ASN A 135 -1.70 -0.58 -13.70
C ASN A 135 -2.59 -1.27 -12.67
N ASN A 136 -2.57 -2.61 -12.61
CA ASN A 136 -3.41 -3.34 -11.67
C ASN A 136 -2.88 -4.76 -11.40
N ILE A 137 -1.70 -4.87 -10.79
CA ILE A 137 -1.17 -6.20 -10.45
C ILE A 137 -1.96 -6.84 -9.32
N SER A 138 -2.62 -6.04 -8.49
CA SER A 138 -3.49 -6.50 -7.41
C SER A 138 -4.61 -7.42 -7.92
N ASP A 139 -5.24 -7.08 -9.05
CA ASP A 139 -6.25 -7.94 -9.69
C ASP A 139 -5.69 -9.29 -10.11
N LEU A 140 -4.45 -9.34 -10.62
CA LEU A 140 -3.83 -10.62 -10.97
C LEU A 140 -3.54 -11.50 -9.74
N ILE A 141 -3.40 -10.90 -8.55
CA ILE A 141 -3.13 -11.61 -7.30
C ILE A 141 -4.43 -12.08 -6.64
N TYR A 142 -5.45 -11.22 -6.56
CA TYR A 142 -6.67 -11.48 -5.78
C TYR A 142 -7.89 -11.84 -6.62
N TRP A 143 -7.91 -11.47 -7.89
CA TRP A 143 -9.06 -11.58 -8.79
C TRP A 143 -8.66 -12.23 -10.13
N TYR A 144 -7.78 -13.22 -10.07
CA TYR A 144 -7.32 -13.93 -11.26
C TYR A 144 -8.49 -14.68 -11.95
N ASP A 145 -8.46 -14.69 -13.28
CA ASP A 145 -9.42 -15.42 -14.08
C ASP A 145 -9.04 -16.91 -14.15
N VAL A 146 -9.70 -17.74 -13.32
CA VAL A 146 -9.48 -19.18 -13.27
C VAL A 146 -9.76 -19.85 -14.62
N GLU A 147 -10.68 -19.34 -15.43
CA GLU A 147 -10.98 -19.92 -16.74
C GLU A 147 -9.83 -19.65 -17.73
N GLU A 148 -9.20 -18.47 -17.63
CA GLU A 148 -8.03 -18.12 -18.45
C GLU A 148 -6.83 -19.03 -18.13
N TYR A 149 -6.52 -19.24 -16.85
CA TYR A 149 -5.41 -20.12 -16.45
C TYR A 149 -5.76 -21.62 -16.57
N GLY A 150 -7.03 -21.98 -16.44
CA GLY A 150 -7.50 -23.36 -16.35
C GLY A 150 -7.19 -24.05 -15.02
N HIS A 151 -6.59 -23.34 -14.06
CA HIS A 151 -6.30 -23.78 -12.69
C HIS A 151 -6.04 -22.56 -11.79
N GLU A 152 -5.85 -22.80 -10.48
CA GLU A 152 -5.34 -21.77 -9.57
C GLU A 152 -3.88 -21.45 -9.95
N PRO A 153 -3.55 -20.22 -10.37
CA PRO A 153 -2.23 -19.89 -10.85
C PRO A 153 -1.22 -19.83 -9.70
N SER A 154 -0.02 -20.31 -9.96
CA SER A 154 1.13 -20.13 -9.07
C SER A 154 1.58 -18.66 -9.06
N ALA A 155 2.29 -18.27 -8.01
CA ALA A 155 2.90 -16.93 -7.94
C ALA A 155 3.83 -16.62 -9.13
N ARG A 156 4.45 -17.65 -9.73
CA ARG A 156 5.26 -17.51 -10.94
C ARG A 156 4.41 -17.20 -12.17
N GLU A 157 3.29 -17.87 -12.36
CA GLU A 157 2.41 -17.63 -13.50
C GLU A 157 1.77 -16.24 -13.42
N ILE A 158 1.39 -15.80 -12.22
CA ILE A 158 0.92 -14.42 -11.98
C ILE A 158 2.04 -13.43 -12.33
N ALA A 159 3.29 -13.69 -11.94
CA ALA A 159 4.42 -12.85 -12.28
C ALA A 159 4.66 -12.80 -13.79
N GLU A 160 4.68 -13.93 -14.48
CA GLU A 160 4.84 -14.01 -15.93
C GLU A 160 3.75 -13.19 -16.64
N LYS A 161 2.49 -13.37 -16.23
CA LYS A 161 1.36 -12.60 -16.75
C LYS A 161 1.54 -11.10 -16.55
N ALA A 162 1.95 -10.65 -15.36
CA ALA A 162 2.18 -9.24 -15.08
C ALA A 162 3.22 -8.60 -16.01
N PHE A 163 4.27 -9.34 -16.40
CA PHE A 163 5.26 -8.87 -17.36
C PHE A 163 4.73 -8.89 -18.81
N GLU A 164 3.85 -9.82 -19.16
CA GLU A 164 3.21 -9.88 -20.48
C GLU A 164 2.21 -8.72 -20.69
N THR A 165 1.45 -8.37 -19.65
CA THR A 165 0.41 -7.33 -19.69
C THR A 165 0.90 -5.96 -19.23
N ARG A 166 2.21 -5.80 -19.02
CA ARG A 166 2.78 -4.50 -18.64
C ARG A 166 2.55 -3.44 -19.71
N GLU A 167 2.43 -2.20 -19.29
CA GLU A 167 2.36 -1.08 -20.22
C GLU A 167 3.68 -0.90 -20.96
N ILE A 168 3.64 -0.96 -22.28
CA ILE A 168 4.78 -0.57 -23.11
C ILE A 168 4.78 0.96 -23.20
N ARG A 169 5.60 1.61 -22.39
CA ARG A 169 5.91 3.04 -22.58
C ARG A 169 6.84 3.16 -23.78
N ASN A 170 6.31 3.64 -24.90
CA ASN A 170 7.16 4.17 -25.97
C ASN A 170 7.87 5.41 -25.40
N LEU A 171 9.15 5.27 -25.05
CA LEU A 171 10.03 6.37 -24.67
C LEU A 171 10.37 7.25 -25.87
#